data_AF-A0A1A0TVR3-F1
#
_entry.id   AF-A0A1A0TVR3-F1
#
_cell.length_a   1.000
_cell.length_b   1.000
_cell.length_c   1.000
_cell.angle_alpha   90.00
_cell.angle_beta   90.00
_cell.angle_gamma   90.00
#
_symmetry.space_group_name_H-M   'P 1'
#
loop_
_entity.id
_entity.type
_entity.pdbx_description
1 polymer ?
#
loop_
_entity_poly.entity_id
_entity_poly.type
_entity_poly.pdbx_seq_one_letter_code
_entity_poly.pdbx_strand_id
1 'polypeptide(L)'
;MVLGNIDQELPVAPAYLPADVNVRAAYEGLVEHVLQLERFTSPWPEMMGTATFWRGTGLAEGLRPEAENGAAAIRDLIIEVRHAAPDHLGNRISRHFASFADQRNTLSHVADKPGKPRFIEVKELAREWDQIALTISGVTYFLCVEVASELTDSAARVVRAETWDELKWEVMVYD
;
A
#
# COMPACT_ATOMS: atom_id res chain seq x y z
N MET A 1 5.77 5.66 -13.81
CA MET A 1 7.15 5.80 -13.30
C MET A 1 7.21 7.11 -12.51
N VAL A 2 7.44 7.05 -11.21
CA VAL A 2 7.67 8.26 -10.41
C VAL A 2 9.09 8.74 -10.72
N LEU A 3 9.24 10.01 -11.10
CA LEU A 3 10.54 10.63 -11.37
C LEU A 3 11.08 11.20 -10.04
N GLY A 4 12.07 10.53 -9.47
CA GLY A 4 12.76 10.87 -8.21
C GLY A 4 14.06 10.08 -8.05
N ASN A 5 14.85 10.39 -7.01
CA ASN A 5 16.06 9.64 -6.63
C ASN A 5 15.77 8.46 -5.69
N ILE A 6 14.50 8.26 -5.32
CA ILE A 6 14.05 7.06 -4.60
C ILE A 6 14.19 5.84 -5.52
N ASP A 7 14.56 4.71 -4.90
CA ASP A 7 14.68 3.40 -5.52
C ASP A 7 13.56 3.20 -6.56
N GLN A 8 13.94 2.85 -7.79
CA GLN A 8 13.06 2.85 -8.98
C GLN A 8 11.84 1.94 -8.82
N GLU A 9 11.85 1.11 -7.79
CA GLU A 9 10.81 0.16 -7.49
C GLU A 9 9.58 0.82 -6.85
N LEU A 10 9.66 1.88 -6.00
CA LEU A 10 8.51 2.30 -5.15
C LEU A 10 8.59 3.78 -4.65
N PRO A 11 7.45 4.51 -4.51
CA PRO A 11 6.10 4.11 -4.89
C PRO A 11 5.95 4.16 -6.41
N VAL A 12 5.25 3.18 -6.98
CA VAL A 12 4.93 3.17 -8.41
C VAL A 12 3.63 3.94 -8.65
N ALA A 13 3.58 4.74 -9.71
CA ALA A 13 2.31 5.16 -10.28
C ALA A 13 1.79 4.03 -11.18
N PRO A 14 0.79 3.23 -10.74
CA PRO A 14 0.25 2.17 -11.58
C PRO A 14 -0.40 2.75 -12.84
N ALA A 15 -0.44 1.98 -13.93
CA ALA A 15 -1.06 2.42 -15.18
C ALA A 15 -2.56 2.70 -15.03
N TYR A 16 -3.20 2.04 -14.06
CA TYR A 16 -4.58 2.25 -13.64
C TYR A 16 -4.59 2.55 -12.14
N LEU A 17 -5.40 3.52 -11.74
CA LEU A 17 -5.63 3.84 -10.32
C LEU A 17 -6.95 3.21 -9.86
N PRO A 18 -7.12 2.92 -8.56
CA PRO A 18 -8.37 2.35 -8.05
C PRO A 18 -9.59 3.17 -8.44
N ALA A 19 -10.73 2.48 -8.59
CA ALA A 19 -11.99 3.11 -8.96
C ALA A 19 -12.46 4.13 -7.91
N ASP A 20 -12.22 3.86 -6.63
CA ASP A 20 -12.56 4.77 -5.54
C ASP A 20 -11.74 6.07 -5.59
N VAL A 21 -12.44 7.20 -5.68
CA VAL A 21 -11.83 8.54 -5.82
C VAL A 21 -11.07 8.99 -4.57
N ASN A 22 -11.51 8.57 -3.38
CA ASN A 22 -10.84 8.92 -2.12
C ASN A 22 -9.56 8.11 -1.97
N VAL A 23 -9.59 6.81 -2.28
CA VAL A 23 -8.38 5.96 -2.28
C VAL A 23 -7.36 6.50 -3.27
N ARG A 24 -7.82 6.85 -4.48
CA ARG A 24 -6.97 7.46 -5.51
C ARG A 24 -6.29 8.74 -5.02
N ALA A 25 -7.08 9.70 -4.53
CA ALA A 25 -6.56 10.97 -4.04
C ALA A 25 -5.61 10.79 -2.84
N ALA A 26 -5.90 9.83 -1.95
CA ALA A 26 -5.02 9.51 -0.83
C ALA A 26 -3.68 8.93 -1.29
N TYR A 27 -3.68 8.09 -2.34
CA TYR A 27 -2.46 7.51 -2.90
C TYR A 27 -1.62 8.53 -3.65
N GLU A 28 -2.25 9.38 -4.47
CA GLU A 28 -1.59 10.51 -5.12
C GLU A 28 -0.92 11.42 -4.08
N GLY A 29 -1.63 11.74 -2.99
CA GLY A 29 -1.06 12.50 -1.89
C GLY A 29 0.10 11.78 -1.16
N LEU A 30 0.12 10.45 -1.12
CA LEU A 30 1.29 9.69 -0.62
C LEU A 30 2.48 9.83 -1.57
N VAL A 31 2.27 9.73 -2.88
CA VAL A 31 3.33 9.93 -3.88
C VAL A 31 3.90 11.36 -3.79
N GLU A 32 3.04 12.37 -3.72
CA GLU A 32 3.46 13.76 -3.53
C GLU A 32 4.24 13.96 -2.23
N HIS A 33 3.77 13.36 -1.13
CA HIS A 33 4.45 13.42 0.15
C HIS A 33 5.86 12.81 0.08
N VAL A 34 5.99 11.66 -0.56
CA VAL A 34 7.28 10.98 -0.78
C VAL A 34 8.22 11.85 -1.62
N LEU A 35 7.73 12.47 -2.69
CA LEU A 35 8.51 13.44 -3.49
C LEU A 35 8.91 14.70 -2.69
N GLN A 36 8.09 15.12 -1.73
CA GLN A 36 8.43 16.21 -0.84
C GLN A 36 9.54 15.81 0.14
N LEU A 37 9.53 14.58 0.66
CA LEU A 37 10.57 14.08 1.57
C LEU A 37 11.97 14.11 0.95
N GLU A 38 12.09 13.91 -0.38
CA GLU A 38 13.37 14.05 -1.10
C GLU A 38 13.99 15.45 -0.97
N ARG A 39 13.17 16.47 -0.73
CA ARG A 39 13.62 17.86 -0.57
C ARG A 39 14.18 18.15 0.83
N PHE A 40 14.00 17.24 1.77
CA PHE A 40 14.49 17.38 3.14
C PHE A 40 15.72 16.50 3.36
N THR A 41 16.73 17.06 4.02
CA THR A 41 17.85 16.28 4.52
C THR A 41 17.39 15.39 5.68
N SER A 42 17.69 14.10 5.59
CA SER A 42 17.49 13.16 6.70
C SER A 42 18.51 13.44 7.83
N PRO A 43 18.12 13.33 9.12
CA PRO A 43 16.83 12.87 9.63
C PRO A 43 15.73 13.94 9.50
N TRP A 44 14.56 13.54 9.03
CA TRP A 44 13.43 14.46 8.82
C TRP A 44 12.83 14.95 10.14
N PRO A 45 12.13 16.11 10.11
CA PRO A 45 11.21 16.50 11.18
C PRO A 45 10.18 15.39 11.42
N GLU A 46 9.81 15.18 12.69
CA GLU A 46 8.92 14.10 13.11
C GLU A 46 7.65 14.01 12.25
N MET A 47 6.88 15.10 12.16
CA MET A 47 5.64 15.17 11.38
C MET A 47 5.81 14.79 9.90
N MET A 48 6.97 15.06 9.30
CA MET A 48 7.22 14.70 7.90
C MET A 48 7.37 13.19 7.75
N GLY A 49 8.10 12.57 8.67
CA GLY A 49 8.26 11.13 8.69
C GLY A 49 6.99 10.37 9.04
N THR A 50 6.38 10.76 10.16
CA THR A 50 5.27 10.03 10.77
C THR A 50 3.97 10.12 9.98
N ALA A 51 3.85 11.10 9.08
CA ALA A 51 2.76 11.18 8.12
C ALA A 51 2.62 9.91 7.25
N THR A 52 3.70 9.16 7.02
CA THR A 52 3.65 7.88 6.30
C THR A 52 2.81 6.82 7.04
N PHE A 53 2.80 6.81 8.38
CA PHE A 53 1.94 5.91 9.17
C PHE A 53 0.46 6.26 9.04
N TRP A 54 0.15 7.56 9.08
CA TRP A 54 -1.23 8.06 8.96
C TRP A 54 -1.78 7.79 7.56
N ARG A 55 -1.02 8.16 6.52
CA ARG A 55 -1.40 7.90 5.12
C ARG A 55 -1.52 6.42 4.83
N GLY A 56 -0.57 5.60 5.30
CA GLY A 56 -0.59 4.16 5.08
C GLY A 56 -1.78 3.46 5.73
N THR A 57 -2.12 3.83 6.98
CA THR A 57 -3.30 3.26 7.65
C THR A 57 -4.60 3.75 7.01
N GLY A 58 -4.69 5.05 6.68
CA GLY A 58 -5.87 5.61 6.01
C GLY A 58 -6.12 5.00 4.63
N LEU A 59 -5.05 4.71 3.87
CA LEU A 59 -5.15 3.99 2.61
C LEU A 59 -5.64 2.55 2.81
N ALA A 60 -5.13 1.84 3.82
CA ALA A 60 -5.61 0.50 4.14
C ALA A 60 -7.12 0.50 4.48
N GLU A 61 -7.56 1.45 5.31
CA GLU A 61 -8.98 1.63 5.67
C GLU A 61 -9.84 1.97 4.45
N GLY A 62 -9.34 2.83 3.55
CA GLY A 62 -10.04 3.16 2.31
C GLY A 62 -10.16 1.99 1.33
N LEU A 63 -9.15 1.12 1.28
CA LEU A 63 -9.17 -0.09 0.45
C LEU A 63 -10.10 -1.17 1.02
N ARG A 64 -10.20 -1.30 2.34
CA ARG A 64 -11.09 -2.26 3.01
C ARG A 64 -12.12 -1.51 3.88
N PRO A 65 -13.09 -0.78 3.28
CA PRO A 65 -14.03 0.05 4.03
C PRO A 65 -14.97 -0.77 4.92
N GLU A 66 -15.18 -2.05 4.61
CA GLU A 66 -16.01 -2.97 5.40
C GLU A 66 -15.27 -3.56 6.62
N ALA A 67 -13.96 -3.30 6.76
CA ALA A 67 -13.21 -3.77 7.91
C ALA A 67 -13.59 -3.01 9.17
N GLU A 68 -13.62 -3.70 10.32
CA GLU A 68 -14.00 -3.11 11.61
C GLU A 68 -13.13 -1.92 12.02
N ASN A 69 -11.83 -1.96 11.67
CA ASN A 69 -10.85 -0.93 11.98
C ASN A 69 -9.61 -1.08 11.10
N GLY A 70 -8.70 -0.10 11.12
CA GLY A 70 -7.46 -0.15 10.34
C GLY A 70 -6.57 -1.35 10.60
N ALA A 71 -6.57 -1.94 11.80
CA ALA A 71 -5.81 -3.17 12.06
C ALA A 71 -6.42 -4.38 11.33
N ALA A 72 -7.76 -4.46 11.26
CA ALA A 72 -8.45 -5.47 10.46
C ALA A 72 -8.19 -5.27 8.97
N ALA A 73 -8.34 -4.04 8.47
CA ALA A 73 -8.06 -3.69 7.07
C ALA A 73 -6.65 -4.09 6.64
N ILE A 74 -5.64 -3.75 7.45
CA ILE A 74 -4.25 -4.12 7.19
C ILE A 74 -4.06 -5.65 7.17
N ARG A 75 -4.71 -6.40 8.07
CA ARG A 75 -4.60 -7.87 8.09
C ARG A 75 -5.15 -8.49 6.82
N ASP A 76 -6.30 -8.02 6.34
CA ASP A 76 -6.93 -8.54 5.13
C ASP A 76 -6.03 -8.26 3.91
N LEU A 77 -5.52 -7.04 3.79
CA LEU A 77 -4.60 -6.66 2.71
C LEU A 77 -3.27 -7.45 2.75
N ILE A 78 -2.74 -7.76 3.94
CA ILE A 78 -1.55 -8.62 4.06
C ILE A 78 -1.82 -10.02 3.49
N ILE A 79 -2.99 -10.58 3.74
CA ILE A 79 -3.35 -11.91 3.22
C ILE A 79 -3.30 -11.88 1.70
N GLU A 80 -3.88 -10.86 1.06
CA GLU A 80 -3.90 -10.75 -0.39
C GLU A 80 -2.50 -10.50 -0.98
N VAL A 81 -1.71 -9.60 -0.38
CA VAL A 81 -0.32 -9.36 -0.80
C VAL A 81 0.52 -10.63 -0.72
N ARG A 82 0.31 -11.49 0.29
CA ARG A 82 1.04 -12.76 0.40
C ARG A 82 0.74 -13.74 -0.74
N HIS A 83 -0.40 -13.62 -1.41
CA HIS A 83 -0.71 -14.43 -2.59
C HIS A 83 -0.12 -13.85 -3.88
N ALA A 84 0.12 -12.54 -3.92
CA ALA A 84 0.59 -11.83 -5.12
C ALA A 84 2.12 -11.57 -5.14
N ALA A 85 2.74 -11.38 -3.97
CA ALA A 85 4.15 -11.04 -3.85
C ALA A 85 5.03 -12.28 -3.62
N PRO A 86 6.33 -12.24 -3.99
CA PRO A 86 7.28 -13.29 -3.62
C PRO A 86 7.31 -13.53 -2.10
N ASP A 87 7.42 -14.79 -1.68
CA ASP A 87 7.33 -15.20 -0.26
C ASP A 87 8.19 -14.36 0.70
N HIS A 88 9.44 -14.09 0.31
CA HIS A 88 10.37 -13.32 1.14
C HIS A 88 9.87 -11.89 1.37
N LEU A 89 9.28 -11.27 0.35
CA LEU A 89 8.75 -9.92 0.40
C LEU A 89 7.41 -9.89 1.16
N GLY A 90 6.50 -10.82 0.86
CA GLY A 90 5.25 -10.98 1.59
C GLY A 90 5.48 -11.15 3.10
N ASN A 91 6.48 -11.95 3.49
CA ASN A 91 6.86 -12.13 4.90
C ASN A 91 7.50 -10.88 5.54
N ARG A 92 8.22 -10.06 4.76
CA ARG A 92 8.75 -8.77 5.25
C ARG A 92 7.62 -7.77 5.47
N ILE A 93 6.73 -7.61 4.49
CA ILE A 93 5.56 -6.73 4.57
C ILE A 93 4.67 -7.17 5.74
N SER A 94 4.35 -8.45 5.86
CA SER A 94 3.51 -8.97 6.94
C SER A 94 4.07 -8.65 8.33
N ARG A 95 5.38 -8.83 8.55
CA ARG A 95 6.02 -8.50 9.83
C ARG A 95 6.03 -7.01 10.11
N HIS A 96 6.31 -6.19 9.08
CA HIS A 96 6.30 -4.73 9.19
C HIS A 96 4.94 -4.19 9.60
N PHE A 97 3.88 -4.69 8.95
CA PHE A 97 2.54 -4.18 9.16
C PHE A 97 1.84 -4.75 10.41
N ALA A 98 2.40 -5.76 11.06
CA ALA A 98 1.79 -6.42 12.23
C ALA A 98 1.53 -5.47 13.41
N SER A 99 2.41 -4.49 13.66
CA SER A 99 2.26 -3.50 14.73
C SER A 99 1.86 -2.10 14.23
N PHE A 100 1.54 -1.97 12.94
CA PHE A 100 1.43 -0.68 12.28
C PHE A 100 0.23 0.16 12.77
N ALA A 101 -0.90 -0.50 13.03
CA ALA A 101 -2.07 0.17 13.58
C ALA A 101 -1.82 0.69 15.00
N ASP A 102 -1.08 -0.04 15.83
CA ASP A 102 -0.69 0.42 17.17
C ASP A 102 0.30 1.58 17.09
N GLN A 103 1.28 1.53 16.17
CA GLN A 103 2.19 2.65 15.91
C GLN A 103 1.44 3.92 15.49
N ARG A 104 0.51 3.81 14.52
CA ARG A 104 -0.35 4.92 14.10
C ARG A 104 -1.14 5.47 15.28
N ASN A 105 -1.76 4.61 16.08
CA ASN A 105 -2.56 5.05 17.22
C ASN A 105 -1.72 5.73 18.31
N THR A 106 -0.49 5.28 18.56
CA THR A 106 0.44 5.93 19.49
C THR A 106 0.76 7.37 19.08
N LEU A 107 0.80 7.67 17.77
CA LEU A 107 1.04 9.03 17.27
C LEU A 107 -0.11 10.00 17.55
N SER A 108 -1.34 9.50 17.75
CA SER A 108 -2.52 10.32 18.07
C SER A 108 -2.95 10.23 19.54
N HIS A 109 -2.60 9.15 20.23
CA HIS A 109 -2.99 8.87 21.60
C HIS A 109 -1.75 8.67 22.47
N VAL A 110 -1.08 9.77 22.78
CA VAL A 110 0.11 9.78 23.64
C VAL A 110 -0.26 9.28 25.04
N ALA A 111 0.10 8.02 25.33
CA ALA A 111 -0.13 7.39 26.62
C ALA A 111 0.99 6.39 26.90
N ASP A 112 1.45 6.34 28.15
CA ASP A 112 2.44 5.36 28.61
C ASP A 112 1.70 4.12 29.13
N LYS A 113 1.33 3.22 28.21
CA LYS A 113 0.58 2.00 28.51
C LYS A 113 1.48 0.77 28.40
N PRO A 114 1.48 -0.13 29.40
CA PRO A 114 2.20 -1.40 29.31
C PRO A 114 1.80 -2.19 28.06
N GLY A 115 2.79 -2.68 27.32
CA GLY A 115 2.57 -3.49 26.11
C GLY A 115 2.24 -2.70 24.84
N LYS A 116 2.24 -1.35 24.87
CA LYS A 116 2.11 -0.52 23.67
C LYS A 116 3.42 0.22 23.35
N PRO A 117 3.71 0.49 22.07
CA PRO A 117 4.84 1.34 21.69
C PRO A 117 4.72 2.73 22.31
N ARG A 118 5.82 3.28 22.83
CA ARG A 118 5.83 4.64 23.38
C ARG A 118 5.95 5.67 22.26
N PHE A 119 5.35 6.84 22.45
CA PHE A 119 5.42 7.93 21.47
C PHE A 119 6.87 8.31 21.11
N ILE A 120 7.75 8.35 22.12
CA ILE A 120 9.17 8.67 21.92
C ILE A 120 9.91 7.64 21.07
N GLU A 121 9.42 6.40 20.98
CA GLU A 121 9.97 5.35 20.14
C GLU A 121 9.39 5.45 18.74
N VAL A 122 8.08 5.58 18.62
CA VAL A 122 7.40 5.61 17.31
C VAL A 122 7.83 6.80 16.46
N LYS A 123 8.04 7.98 17.06
CA LYS A 123 8.51 9.15 16.32
C LYS A 123 9.90 8.99 15.69
N GLU A 124 10.69 8.05 16.19
CA GLU A 124 12.03 7.74 15.68
C GLU A 124 12.00 6.68 14.58
N LEU A 125 10.86 6.01 14.35
CA LEU A 125 10.70 4.94 13.34
C LEU A 125 10.41 5.43 11.92
N ALA A 126 10.44 6.74 11.66
CA ALA A 126 10.18 7.29 10.33
C ALA A 126 10.99 8.54 10.02
N ARG A 127 12.18 8.69 10.59
CA ARG A 127 13.03 9.86 10.36
C ARG A 127 13.96 9.70 9.15
N GLU A 128 14.08 8.49 8.63
CA GLU A 128 15.02 8.13 7.56
C GLU A 128 14.34 7.27 6.49
N TRP A 129 14.95 7.21 5.31
CA TRP A 129 14.41 6.51 4.14
C TRP A 129 14.24 5.02 4.37
N ASP A 130 15.26 4.36 4.93
CA ASP A 130 15.26 2.93 5.22
C ASP A 130 14.12 2.51 6.16
N GLN A 131 13.75 3.42 7.07
CA GLN A 131 12.68 3.19 8.04
C GLN A 131 11.27 3.25 7.42
N ILE A 132 11.06 4.14 6.44
CA ILE A 132 9.75 4.28 5.78
C ILE A 132 9.62 3.47 4.48
N ALA A 133 10.72 2.99 3.93
CA ALA A 133 10.74 2.30 2.63
C ALA A 133 9.75 1.13 2.60
N LEU A 134 9.72 0.30 3.65
CA LEU A 134 8.84 -0.87 3.69
C LEU A 134 7.37 -0.49 3.90
N THR A 135 7.09 0.65 4.53
CA THR A 135 5.74 1.23 4.61
C THR A 135 5.24 1.62 3.23
N ILE A 136 6.02 2.43 2.50
CA ILE A 136 5.68 2.87 1.15
C ILE A 136 5.48 1.64 0.26
N SER A 137 6.39 0.68 0.37
CA SER A 137 6.35 -0.56 -0.38
C SER A 137 5.04 -1.31 -0.17
N GLY A 138 4.70 -1.62 1.09
CA GLY A 138 3.50 -2.40 1.40
C GLY A 138 2.23 -1.68 0.97
N VAL A 139 2.15 -0.35 1.14
CA VAL A 139 1.00 0.43 0.68
C VAL A 139 0.85 0.41 -0.83
N THR A 140 1.95 0.53 -1.58
CA THR A 140 1.92 0.35 -3.05
C THR A 140 1.47 -1.06 -3.43
N TYR A 141 1.93 -2.11 -2.73
CA TYR A 141 1.47 -3.48 -2.96
C TYR A 141 -0.03 -3.63 -2.70
N PHE A 142 -0.55 -3.06 -1.60
CA PHE A 142 -1.98 -3.05 -1.31
C PHE A 142 -2.78 -2.44 -2.46
N LEU A 143 -2.33 -1.30 -2.97
CA LEU A 143 -2.97 -0.62 -4.10
C LEU A 143 -2.89 -1.45 -5.40
N CYS A 144 -1.72 -2.02 -5.70
CA CYS A 144 -1.53 -2.80 -6.93
C CYS A 144 -2.40 -4.06 -6.94
N VAL A 145 -2.53 -4.73 -5.80
CA VAL A 145 -3.43 -5.89 -5.65
C VAL A 145 -4.89 -5.48 -5.86
N GLU A 146 -5.31 -4.34 -5.30
CA GLU A 146 -6.66 -3.82 -5.51
C GLU A 146 -6.95 -3.56 -6.99
N VAL A 147 -6.06 -2.82 -7.65
CA VAL A 147 -6.19 -2.51 -9.08
C VAL A 147 -6.21 -3.78 -9.92
N ALA A 148 -5.36 -4.77 -9.61
CA ALA A 148 -5.35 -6.04 -10.31
C ALA A 148 -6.68 -6.80 -10.14
N SER A 149 -7.27 -6.76 -8.94
CA SER A 149 -8.58 -7.33 -8.65
C SER A 149 -9.69 -6.64 -9.47
N GLU A 150 -9.77 -5.30 -9.42
CA GLU A 150 -10.76 -4.52 -10.17
C GLU A 150 -10.67 -4.76 -11.69
N LEU A 151 -9.44 -4.82 -12.23
CA LEU A 151 -9.22 -5.09 -13.65
C LEU A 151 -9.61 -6.51 -14.04
N THR A 152 -9.34 -7.50 -13.18
CA THR A 152 -9.72 -8.90 -13.42
C THR A 152 -11.24 -9.05 -13.40
N ASP A 153 -11.92 -8.43 -12.44
CA ASP A 153 -13.38 -8.43 -12.34
C ASP A 153 -14.03 -7.74 -13.55
N SER A 154 -13.45 -6.61 -13.99
CA SER A 154 -13.89 -5.91 -15.19
C SER A 154 -13.71 -6.78 -16.44
N ALA A 155 -12.53 -7.40 -16.61
CA ALA A 155 -12.25 -8.28 -17.73
C ALA A 155 -13.16 -9.52 -17.74
N ALA A 156 -13.39 -10.15 -16.59
CA ALA A 156 -14.29 -11.30 -16.45
C ALA A 156 -15.75 -10.97 -16.81
N ARG A 157 -16.19 -9.72 -16.63
CA ARG A 157 -17.52 -9.27 -17.06
C ARG A 157 -17.62 -9.07 -18.57
N VAL A 158 -16.51 -8.76 -19.23
CA VAL A 158 -16.44 -8.47 -20.67
C VAL A 158 -16.17 -9.74 -21.49
N VAL A 159 -15.33 -10.65 -20.98
CA VAL A 159 -15.00 -11.92 -21.62
C VAL A 159 -16.04 -12.96 -21.22
N ARG A 160 -16.91 -13.34 -22.16
CA ARG A 160 -17.86 -14.44 -21.94
C ARG A 160 -17.07 -15.76 -21.87
N ALA A 161 -17.58 -16.75 -21.13
CA ALA A 161 -16.89 -18.03 -20.96
C ALA A 161 -16.52 -18.72 -22.28
N GLU A 162 -17.28 -18.46 -23.35
CA GLU A 162 -17.10 -19.02 -24.70
C GLU A 162 -16.13 -18.20 -25.57
N THR A 163 -15.79 -16.97 -25.18
CA THR A 163 -14.94 -16.06 -25.99
C THR A 163 -13.55 -16.64 -26.23
N TRP A 164 -13.02 -17.42 -25.29
CA TRP A 164 -11.72 -18.07 -25.47
C TRP A 164 -11.79 -19.26 -26.44
N ASP A 165 -12.91 -19.98 -26.46
CA ASP A 165 -13.14 -21.06 -27.42
C ASP A 165 -13.38 -20.51 -28.84
N GLU A 166 -14.07 -19.36 -28.95
CA GLU A 166 -14.25 -18.63 -30.22
C GLU A 166 -12.92 -18.10 -30.78
N LEU A 167 -12.10 -17.43 -29.97
CA LEU A 167 -10.77 -16.96 -30.36
C LEU A 167 -9.86 -18.10 -30.80
N LYS A 168 -9.93 -19.24 -30.11
CA LYS A 168 -9.16 -20.43 -30.47
C LYS A 168 -9.61 -21.02 -31.80
N TRP A 169 -10.93 -21.00 -32.07
CA TRP A 169 -11.47 -21.37 -33.38
C TRP A 169 -11.00 -20.42 -34.49
N GLU A 170 -10.99 -19.10 -34.25
CA GLU A 170 -10.51 -18.12 -35.23
C GLU A 170 -9.02 -18.29 -35.54
N VAL A 171 -8.19 -18.60 -34.55
CA VAL A 171 -6.75 -18.86 -34.77
C VAL A 171 -6.52 -20.18 -35.50
N MET A 172 -7.30 -21.23 -35.23
CA MET A 172 -7.14 -22.53 -35.89
C MET A 172 -7.78 -22.64 -37.27
N VAL A 173 -8.63 -21.70 -37.69
CA VAL A 173 -9.22 -21.67 -39.06
C VAL A 173 -8.30 -21.03 -40.10
N TYR A 174 -7.26 -20.31 -39.65
CA TYR A 174 -6.28 -19.66 -40.52
C TYR A 174 -4.96 -20.44 -40.69
N ASP A 175 -4.91 -21.70 -40.26
CA ASP A 175 -3.91 -22.71 -40.64
C ASP A 175 -4.53 -23.75 -41.60
#